data_AF-A0A8T1TIM6-F1
#
_entry.id   AF-A0A8T1TIM6-F1
#
_cell.length_a   1.000
_cell.length_b   1.000
_cell.length_c   1.000
_cell.angle_alpha   90.00
_cell.angle_beta   90.00
_cell.angle_gamma   90.00
#
_symmetry.space_group_name_H-M   'P 1'
#
loop_
_entity.id
_entity.type
_entity.pdbx_description
1 polymer ?
#
loop_
_entity_poly.entity_id
_entity_poly.type
_entity_poly.pdbx_seq_one_letter_code
_entity_poly.pdbx_strand_id
1 'polypeptide(L)'
;MVEEVFNNAIDCLSDEDKKLPQVEHVLPLLKRGIGIHHGGLLPILKETIEILFSEGLIKALFATETFAMGINMPARTVLFTSARKFDGKDFRWISSGEYIQMSGRAGRRGMDDRGIVILMVDEKMSPTIGKQLLKGSADPLNSAFHLTYNMVLNLLRVEEINPEYMLEKSFYQFQHYRAIPGVVEKVNKLEEQYNKIEIPNEESVVIYYKIRQQLAKLGKEIEEYVHKPKYCLPFLQPGRLVKVKNEDDDFGWGVVVNFSKKSNVKPNSGELDPLYVVEVLLHCSKESLKNSATEAAKPAKPDEKGEMQVVPVLVHLLSAISSVRLYIPKDLRPIDNRQSVLKSIQEVQKRFPDGVPLLDPIDDMGIKDQGLKKVIQKIEAFEHRMYSHPLHNDSSLETVYKLCERKAQIAVDIRTAKRELKKARTVLQMDELKCRKRVLRRLGFATSSDVIEMKGRVACEISSADELLLTEMMFNGLFNDLSAEQATALLSCFVFQENSSEMPKLTEQLAGPLRQMQECAKRIAKVSAEAKLEIDEENYLNSFRPNLMDVVYTWANGATFAHICKMTDVFEGSIIRCMRRLEELLRQMCQAAKAIGNTELENKFAEGITKIKRDIVFAASLYL
;
A
#
# COMPACT_ATOMS: atom_id res chain seq x y z
N MET A 1 -40.44 -14.14 -12.44
CA MET A 1 -39.96 -13.15 -11.45
C MET A 1 -38.46 -12.86 -11.56
N VAL A 2 -37.51 -13.73 -11.18
CA VAL A 2 -36.05 -13.38 -11.30
C VAL A 2 -35.65 -13.01 -12.73
N GLU A 3 -35.98 -13.87 -13.71
CA GLU A 3 -35.65 -13.60 -15.12
C GLU A 3 -36.38 -12.38 -15.66
N GLU A 4 -37.60 -12.14 -15.20
CA GLU A 4 -38.42 -11.02 -15.65
C GLU A 4 -37.84 -9.68 -15.15
N VAL A 5 -37.50 -9.60 -13.86
CA VAL A 5 -36.82 -8.43 -13.28
C VAL A 5 -35.46 -8.22 -13.95
N PHE A 6 -34.70 -9.30 -14.16
CA PHE A 6 -33.40 -9.22 -14.82
C PHE A 6 -33.53 -8.72 -16.27
N ASN A 7 -34.42 -9.32 -17.06
CA ASN A 7 -34.67 -8.94 -18.46
C ASN A 7 -35.14 -7.49 -18.56
N ASN A 8 -36.03 -7.06 -17.68
CA ASN A 8 -36.49 -5.65 -17.62
C ASN A 8 -35.33 -4.70 -17.30
N ALA A 9 -34.45 -5.06 -16.36
CA ALA A 9 -33.31 -4.24 -15.98
C ALA A 9 -32.27 -4.13 -17.12
N ILE A 10 -31.97 -5.23 -17.81
CA ILE A 10 -31.00 -5.23 -18.91
C ILE A 10 -31.60 -4.71 -20.22
N ASP A 11 -32.91 -4.49 -20.32
CA ASP A 11 -33.54 -4.13 -21.60
C ASP A 11 -33.04 -2.77 -22.12
N CYS A 12 -32.64 -1.89 -21.20
CA CYS A 12 -31.99 -0.60 -21.46
C CYS A 12 -30.60 -0.72 -22.11
N LEU A 13 -29.98 -1.90 -22.13
CA LEU A 13 -28.69 -2.14 -22.76
C LEU A 13 -28.84 -2.45 -24.25
N SER A 14 -27.79 -2.17 -25.02
CA SER A 14 -27.72 -2.58 -26.43
C SER A 14 -27.70 -4.11 -26.56
N ASP A 15 -28.11 -4.64 -27.71
CA ASP A 15 -28.10 -6.09 -27.96
C ASP A 15 -26.69 -6.71 -27.92
N GLU A 16 -25.65 -5.90 -28.17
CA GLU A 16 -24.26 -6.33 -28.01
C GLU A 16 -23.86 -6.36 -26.52
N ASP A 17 -24.24 -5.35 -25.74
CA ASP A 17 -23.94 -5.28 -24.32
C ASP A 17 -24.69 -6.36 -23.51
N LYS A 18 -25.90 -6.72 -23.93
CA LYS A 18 -26.66 -7.86 -23.37
C LYS A 18 -25.91 -9.20 -23.49
N LYS A 19 -25.02 -9.33 -24.48
CA LYS A 19 -24.23 -10.53 -24.76
C LYS A 19 -22.84 -10.51 -24.11
N LEU A 20 -22.57 -9.56 -23.22
CA LEU A 20 -21.32 -9.55 -22.47
C LEU A 20 -21.21 -10.80 -21.60
N PRO A 21 -20.04 -11.46 -21.54
CA PRO A 21 -19.87 -12.68 -20.75
C PRO A 21 -20.28 -12.51 -19.27
N GLN A 22 -20.02 -11.35 -18.68
CA GLN A 22 -20.42 -11.06 -17.30
C GLN A 22 -21.95 -11.06 -17.12
N VAL A 23 -22.71 -10.60 -18.12
CA VAL A 23 -24.18 -10.56 -18.11
C VAL A 23 -24.76 -11.96 -18.32
N GLU A 24 -24.21 -12.72 -19.28
CA GLU A 24 -24.70 -14.08 -19.57
C GLU A 24 -24.41 -15.06 -18.42
N HIS A 25 -23.23 -14.98 -17.81
CA HIS A 25 -22.82 -15.90 -16.75
C HIS A 25 -23.49 -15.62 -15.40
N VAL A 26 -23.92 -14.39 -15.12
CA VAL A 26 -24.55 -14.06 -13.84
C VAL A 26 -25.99 -14.57 -13.74
N LEU A 27 -26.74 -14.55 -14.85
CA LEU A 27 -28.17 -14.90 -14.85
C LEU A 27 -28.44 -16.33 -14.33
N PRO A 28 -27.73 -17.39 -14.74
CA PRO A 28 -27.91 -18.73 -14.18
C PRO A 28 -27.67 -18.83 -12.67
N LEU A 29 -26.83 -17.97 -12.09
CA LEU A 29 -26.60 -17.92 -10.64
C LEU A 29 -27.78 -17.25 -9.93
N LEU A 30 -28.25 -16.12 -10.47
CA LEU A 30 -29.41 -15.39 -9.94
C LEU A 30 -30.67 -16.26 -9.96
N LYS A 31 -30.89 -17.03 -11.04
CA LYS A 31 -32.00 -18.00 -11.13
C LYS A 31 -31.96 -19.08 -10.04
N ARG A 32 -30.77 -19.39 -9.50
CA ARG A 32 -30.59 -20.32 -8.37
C ARG A 32 -30.65 -19.64 -7.01
N GLY A 33 -30.94 -18.33 -6.97
CA GLY A 33 -30.99 -17.54 -5.74
C GLY A 33 -29.61 -17.19 -5.18
N ILE A 34 -28.56 -17.20 -6.03
CA ILE A 34 -27.18 -16.89 -5.66
C ILE A 34 -26.77 -15.57 -6.32
N GLY A 35 -26.40 -14.58 -5.52
CA GLY A 35 -25.91 -13.28 -5.98
C GLY A 35 -24.44 -13.07 -5.65
N ILE A 36 -23.78 -12.22 -6.43
CA ILE A 36 -22.40 -11.79 -6.22
C ILE A 36 -22.37 -10.26 -6.23
N HIS A 37 -21.65 -9.61 -5.32
CA HIS A 37 -21.55 -8.15 -5.25
C HIS A 37 -20.12 -7.69 -4.96
N HIS A 38 -19.46 -7.07 -5.94
CA HIS A 38 -18.16 -6.45 -5.72
C HIS A 38 -17.94 -5.29 -6.68
N GLY A 39 -16.92 -4.46 -6.40
CA GLY A 39 -16.61 -3.26 -7.19
C GLY A 39 -16.35 -3.50 -8.69
N GLY A 40 -15.92 -4.72 -9.05
CA GLY A 40 -15.60 -5.11 -10.43
C GLY A 40 -16.80 -5.50 -11.29
N LEU A 41 -18.00 -5.65 -10.70
CA LEU A 41 -19.22 -5.88 -11.48
C LEU A 41 -19.70 -4.61 -12.17
N LEU A 42 -20.28 -4.78 -13.36
CA LEU A 42 -20.99 -3.74 -14.08
C LEU A 42 -22.01 -3.04 -13.17
N PRO A 43 -22.09 -1.70 -13.15
CA PRO A 43 -23.01 -0.97 -12.28
C PRO A 43 -24.47 -1.45 -12.38
N ILE A 44 -24.98 -1.66 -13.59
CA ILE A 44 -26.34 -2.15 -13.83
C ILE A 44 -26.59 -3.53 -13.22
N LEU A 45 -25.60 -4.42 -13.26
CA LEU A 45 -25.71 -5.75 -12.65
C LEU A 45 -25.69 -5.66 -11.13
N LYS A 46 -24.88 -4.77 -10.54
CA LYS A 46 -24.88 -4.55 -9.08
C LYS A 46 -26.25 -4.09 -8.60
N GLU A 47 -26.83 -3.09 -9.26
CA GLU A 47 -28.15 -2.56 -8.91
C GLU A 47 -29.24 -3.61 -9.11
N THR A 48 -29.18 -4.41 -10.18
CA THR A 48 -30.12 -5.51 -10.41
C THR A 48 -30.04 -6.55 -9.29
N ILE A 49 -28.83 -6.90 -8.84
CA ILE A 49 -28.60 -7.86 -7.74
C ILE A 49 -29.11 -7.30 -6.42
N GLU A 50 -28.89 -6.01 -6.18
CA GLU A 50 -29.41 -5.27 -5.02
C GLU A 50 -30.95 -5.31 -4.98
N ILE A 51 -31.63 -5.03 -6.10
CA ILE A 51 -33.09 -5.13 -6.22
C ILE A 51 -33.58 -6.57 -5.98
N LEU A 52 -32.96 -7.56 -6.63
CA LEU A 52 -33.33 -8.97 -6.45
C LEU A 52 -33.11 -9.44 -5.00
N PHE A 53 -32.14 -8.86 -4.29
CA PHE A 53 -31.88 -9.16 -2.89
C PHE A 53 -32.94 -8.53 -1.97
N SER A 54 -33.34 -7.27 -2.20
CA SER A 54 -34.41 -6.63 -1.42
C SER A 54 -35.76 -7.30 -1.61
N GLU A 55 -36.05 -7.81 -2.81
CA GLU A 55 -37.25 -8.61 -3.12
C GLU A 55 -37.20 -10.04 -2.53
N GLY A 56 -36.10 -10.42 -1.88
CA GLY A 56 -35.93 -11.74 -1.26
C GLY A 56 -35.81 -12.89 -2.25
N LEU A 57 -35.53 -12.59 -3.53
CA LEU A 57 -35.34 -13.58 -4.58
C LEU A 57 -33.94 -14.20 -4.53
N ILE A 58 -32.94 -13.44 -4.07
CA ILE A 58 -31.60 -13.93 -3.76
C ILE A 58 -31.56 -14.41 -2.31
N LYS A 59 -31.17 -15.67 -2.10
CA LYS A 59 -31.08 -16.32 -0.78
C LYS A 59 -29.66 -16.27 -0.21
N ALA A 60 -28.66 -16.29 -1.07
CA ALA A 60 -27.24 -16.20 -0.70
C ALA A 60 -26.56 -15.12 -1.53
N LEU A 61 -25.93 -14.15 -0.86
CA LEU A 61 -25.19 -13.06 -1.49
C LEU A 61 -23.73 -13.12 -1.05
N PHE A 62 -22.82 -13.23 -2.02
CA PHE A 62 -21.38 -13.17 -1.80
C PHE A 62 -20.90 -11.75 -2.11
N ALA A 63 -20.50 -11.00 -1.09
CA ALA A 63 -20.19 -9.59 -1.24
C ALA A 63 -18.80 -9.19 -0.73
N THR A 64 -18.18 -8.20 -1.36
CA THR A 64 -17.00 -7.51 -0.80
C THR A 64 -17.42 -6.50 0.27
N GLU A 65 -16.46 -6.08 1.10
CA GLU A 65 -16.66 -5.13 2.20
C GLU A 65 -17.44 -3.86 1.83
N THR A 66 -17.26 -3.36 0.61
CA THR A 66 -17.96 -2.18 0.08
C THR A 66 -19.50 -2.27 0.18
N PHE A 67 -20.06 -3.48 0.13
CA PHE A 67 -21.50 -3.69 0.29
C PHE A 67 -21.98 -3.29 1.70
N ALA A 68 -21.15 -3.54 2.73
CA ALA A 68 -21.48 -3.17 4.10
C ALA A 68 -21.48 -1.66 4.32
N MET A 69 -20.85 -0.88 3.44
CA MET A 69 -20.80 0.59 3.54
C MET A 69 -21.93 1.28 2.74
N GLY A 70 -22.34 0.72 1.60
CA GLY A 70 -23.03 1.46 0.56
C GLY A 70 -24.55 1.64 0.73
N ILE A 71 -25.29 0.61 1.14
CA ILE A 71 -26.78 0.63 1.14
C ILE A 71 -27.32 -0.14 2.34
N ASN A 72 -28.50 0.23 2.84
CA ASN A 72 -29.16 -0.46 3.95
C ASN A 72 -29.91 -1.73 3.50
N MET A 73 -29.17 -2.81 3.21
CA MET A 73 -29.74 -4.11 2.84
C MET A 73 -29.48 -5.17 3.93
N PRO A 74 -30.40 -5.36 4.89
CA PRO A 74 -30.22 -6.32 5.96
C PRO A 74 -30.52 -7.76 5.52
N ALA A 75 -29.79 -8.71 6.09
CA ALA A 75 -29.96 -10.16 5.92
C ALA A 75 -30.28 -10.81 7.26
N ARG A 76 -30.88 -12.00 7.28
CA ARG A 76 -31.03 -12.75 8.54
C ARG A 76 -29.69 -13.22 9.11
N THR A 77 -28.75 -13.56 8.23
CA THR A 77 -27.47 -14.16 8.59
C THR A 77 -26.34 -13.48 7.84
N VAL A 78 -25.26 -13.16 8.55
CA VAL A 78 -23.99 -12.70 7.98
C VAL A 78 -22.93 -13.76 8.23
N LEU A 79 -22.23 -14.15 7.16
CA LEU A 79 -21.13 -15.10 7.21
C LEU A 79 -19.82 -14.40 6.83
N PHE A 80 -18.84 -14.45 7.72
CA PHE A 80 -17.47 -14.03 7.44
C PHE A 80 -16.67 -15.26 7.01
N THR A 81 -16.17 -15.25 5.79
CA THR A 81 -15.33 -16.34 5.24
C THR A 81 -13.90 -16.29 5.77
N SER A 82 -13.42 -15.13 6.20
CA SER A 82 -12.11 -14.93 6.81
C SER A 82 -12.21 -13.94 7.96
N ALA A 83 -11.52 -14.24 9.06
CA ALA A 83 -11.33 -13.34 10.19
C ALA A 83 -10.12 -12.40 10.02
N ARG A 84 -9.33 -12.59 8.95
CA ARG A 84 -8.15 -11.78 8.61
C ARG A 84 -8.33 -11.09 7.27
N LYS A 85 -7.72 -9.91 7.15
CA LYS A 85 -7.73 -9.03 5.99
C LYS A 85 -6.29 -8.60 5.68
N PHE A 86 -5.96 -8.56 4.39
CA PHE A 86 -4.73 -7.95 3.91
C PHE A 86 -4.96 -6.46 3.70
N ASP A 87 -4.16 -5.61 4.33
CA ASP A 87 -4.29 -4.15 4.20
C ASP A 87 -3.40 -3.55 3.10
N GLY A 88 -2.72 -4.40 2.32
CA GLY A 88 -1.74 -4.00 1.32
C GLY A 88 -0.30 -4.20 1.77
N LYS A 89 -0.05 -4.32 3.08
CA LYS A 89 1.27 -4.64 3.63
C LYS A 89 1.24 -5.91 4.46
N ASP A 90 0.29 -6.01 5.39
CA ASP A 90 0.22 -7.08 6.38
C ASP A 90 -1.16 -7.73 6.43
N PHE A 91 -1.17 -9.01 6.77
CA PHE A 91 -2.41 -9.68 7.19
C PHE A 91 -2.69 -9.33 8.64
N ARG A 92 -3.78 -8.62 8.89
CA ARG A 92 -4.27 -8.30 10.22
C ARG A 92 -5.63 -8.92 10.49
N TRP A 93 -5.98 -9.06 11.76
CA TRP A 93 -7.36 -9.36 12.15
C TRP A 93 -8.28 -8.20 11.75
N ILE A 94 -9.53 -8.52 11.42
CA ILE A 94 -10.55 -7.48 11.23
C ILE A 94 -10.70 -6.64 12.50
N SER A 95 -10.84 -5.33 12.34
CA SER A 95 -11.04 -4.43 13.48
C SER A 95 -12.43 -4.64 14.08
N SER A 96 -12.60 -4.20 15.33
CA SER A 96 -13.90 -4.18 15.99
C SER A 96 -14.91 -3.33 15.21
N GLY A 97 -14.49 -2.19 14.65
CA GLY A 97 -15.34 -1.34 13.82
C GLY A 97 -15.78 -2.02 12.51
N GLU A 98 -14.84 -2.63 11.78
CA GLU A 98 -15.11 -3.42 10.57
C GLU A 98 -16.11 -4.56 10.88
N TYR A 99 -15.89 -5.28 11.99
CA TYR A 99 -16.79 -6.34 12.43
C TYR A 99 -18.19 -5.80 12.75
N ILE A 100 -18.31 -4.72 13.52
CA ILE A 100 -19.60 -4.11 13.88
C ILE A 100 -20.36 -3.66 12.63
N GLN A 101 -19.68 -3.05 11.66
CA GLN A 101 -20.30 -2.57 10.42
C GLN A 101 -20.85 -3.72 9.58
N MET A 102 -20.07 -4.78 9.38
CA MET A 102 -20.48 -5.94 8.59
C MET A 102 -21.51 -6.81 9.32
N SER A 103 -21.29 -7.11 10.60
CA SER A 103 -22.21 -7.93 11.40
C SER A 103 -23.54 -7.24 11.68
N GLY A 104 -23.57 -5.90 11.71
CA GLY A 104 -24.78 -5.10 11.85
C GLY A 104 -25.78 -5.25 10.69
N ARG A 105 -25.39 -5.94 9.61
CA ARG A 105 -26.30 -6.34 8.53
C ARG A 105 -27.16 -7.56 8.89
N ALA A 106 -26.83 -8.28 9.98
CA ALA A 106 -27.60 -9.44 10.44
C ALA A 106 -28.82 -9.03 11.28
N GLY A 107 -29.98 -9.59 10.95
CA GLY A 107 -31.26 -9.34 11.61
C GLY A 107 -32.09 -8.26 10.91
N ARG A 108 -33.22 -8.64 10.35
CA ARG A 108 -34.16 -7.73 9.70
C ARG A 108 -35.26 -7.32 10.65
N ARG A 109 -35.38 -6.02 10.90
CA ARG A 109 -36.40 -5.44 11.79
C ARG A 109 -37.79 -5.86 11.34
N GLY A 110 -38.54 -6.51 12.23
CA GLY A 110 -39.92 -6.95 11.97
C GLY A 110 -40.05 -8.24 11.15
N MET A 111 -38.95 -8.84 10.69
CA MET A 111 -38.98 -10.11 9.93
C MET A 111 -38.25 -11.26 10.64
N ASP A 112 -37.20 -10.96 11.42
CA ASP A 112 -36.40 -11.97 12.11
C ASP A 112 -36.44 -11.77 13.63
N ASP A 113 -36.51 -12.86 14.39
CA ASP A 113 -36.44 -12.83 15.85
C ASP A 113 -35.03 -12.44 16.35
N ARG A 114 -34.00 -12.85 15.61
CA ARG A 114 -32.57 -12.65 15.93
C ARG A 114 -31.74 -12.59 14.65
N GLY A 115 -30.67 -11.80 14.67
CA GLY A 115 -29.62 -11.85 13.65
C GLY A 115 -28.59 -12.92 13.99
N ILE A 116 -28.13 -13.68 12.98
CA ILE A 116 -27.09 -14.71 13.16
C ILE A 116 -25.81 -14.22 12.49
N VAL A 117 -24.70 -14.28 13.21
CA VAL A 117 -23.38 -13.94 12.67
C VAL A 117 -22.46 -15.15 12.84
N ILE A 118 -21.87 -15.59 11.74
CA ILE A 118 -20.97 -16.75 11.70
C ILE A 118 -19.60 -16.26 11.26
N LEU A 119 -18.56 -16.56 12.04
CA LEU A 119 -17.17 -16.21 11.73
C LEU A 119 -16.37 -17.49 11.49
N MET A 120 -15.89 -17.69 10.26
CA MET A 120 -14.96 -18.76 9.94
C MET A 120 -13.55 -18.36 10.38
N VAL A 121 -12.91 -19.24 11.16
CA VAL A 121 -11.60 -18.97 11.77
C VAL A 121 -10.66 -20.14 11.43
N ASP A 122 -9.71 -19.88 10.53
CA ASP A 122 -8.76 -20.88 10.06
C ASP A 122 -7.53 -21.03 10.98
N GLU A 123 -7.26 -20.04 11.85
CA GLU A 123 -6.09 -19.99 12.75
C GLU A 123 -6.48 -19.94 14.22
N LYS A 124 -5.56 -20.34 15.10
CA LYS A 124 -5.74 -20.15 16.54
C LYS A 124 -5.78 -18.65 16.86
N MET A 125 -6.94 -18.17 17.25
CA MET A 125 -7.16 -16.82 17.74
C MET A 125 -6.98 -16.79 19.26
N SER A 126 -6.20 -15.85 19.78
CA SER A 126 -6.06 -15.72 21.24
C SER A 126 -7.37 -15.18 21.85
N PRO A 127 -7.72 -15.56 23.10
CA PRO A 127 -8.94 -15.07 23.75
C PRO A 127 -9.03 -13.54 23.82
N THR A 128 -7.89 -12.86 23.99
CA THR A 128 -7.82 -11.39 24.02
C THR A 128 -8.18 -10.79 22.67
N ILE A 129 -7.64 -11.33 21.57
CA ILE A 129 -7.95 -10.87 20.21
C ILE A 129 -9.41 -11.15 19.88
N GLY A 130 -9.92 -12.35 20.21
CA GLY A 130 -11.33 -12.68 19.98
C GLY A 130 -12.30 -11.81 20.78
N LYS A 131 -11.96 -11.49 22.04
CA LYS A 131 -12.74 -10.56 22.85
C LYS A 131 -12.72 -9.15 22.25
N GLN A 132 -11.57 -8.68 21.78
CA GLN A 132 -11.46 -7.37 21.12
C GLN A 132 -12.27 -7.33 19.83
N LEU A 133 -12.18 -8.35 18.98
CA LEU A 133 -12.90 -8.40 17.71
C LEU A 133 -14.42 -8.39 17.93
N LEU A 134 -14.93 -9.25 18.83
CA LEU A 134 -16.37 -9.46 19.00
C LEU A 134 -17.04 -8.46 19.97
N LYS A 135 -16.32 -8.00 21.00
CA LYS A 135 -16.85 -7.12 22.06
C LYS A 135 -16.10 -5.79 22.17
N GLY A 136 -15.21 -5.49 21.24
CA GLY A 136 -14.54 -4.20 21.18
C GLY A 136 -15.50 -3.08 20.84
N SER A 137 -15.07 -1.84 21.10
CA SER A 137 -15.79 -0.65 20.70
C SER A 137 -15.69 -0.43 19.18
N ALA A 138 -16.63 0.33 18.62
CA ALA A 138 -16.47 0.87 17.28
C ALA A 138 -15.21 1.74 17.19
N ASP A 139 -14.64 1.82 15.99
CA ASP A 139 -13.48 2.67 15.75
C ASP A 139 -13.87 4.15 15.96
N PRO A 140 -13.05 4.94 16.68
CA PRO A 140 -13.34 6.35 16.89
C PRO A 140 -13.29 7.12 15.55
N LEU A 141 -14.18 8.10 15.40
CA LEU A 141 -14.13 9.02 14.26
C LEU A 141 -12.92 9.94 14.40
N ASN A 142 -11.83 9.58 13.73
CA ASN A 142 -10.61 10.38 13.66
C ASN A 142 -10.55 11.14 12.34
N SER A 143 -10.14 12.41 12.41
CA SER A 143 -10.00 13.26 11.23
C SER A 143 -8.88 12.77 10.33
N ALA A 144 -9.16 12.55 9.06
CA ALA A 144 -8.17 12.33 8.01
C ALA A 144 -7.85 13.63 7.23
N PHE A 145 -8.10 14.80 7.82
CA PHE A 145 -7.87 16.08 7.18
C PHE A 145 -6.40 16.24 6.76
N HIS A 146 -6.18 16.54 5.49
CA HIS A 146 -4.87 16.79 4.89
C HIS A 146 -4.95 17.94 3.89
N LEU A 147 -3.82 18.60 3.63
CA LEU A 147 -3.75 19.70 2.68
C LEU A 147 -3.78 19.19 1.22
N THR A 148 -4.58 19.82 0.38
CA THR A 148 -4.58 19.64 -1.09
C THR A 148 -4.32 20.98 -1.77
N TYR A 149 -3.76 21.00 -2.99
CA TYR A 149 -3.49 22.28 -3.65
C TYR A 149 -4.78 22.99 -4.07
N ASN A 150 -5.80 22.25 -4.51
CA ASN A 150 -7.12 22.77 -4.84
C ASN A 150 -7.73 23.50 -3.63
N MET A 151 -7.65 22.91 -2.43
CA MET A 151 -8.12 23.56 -1.20
C MET A 151 -7.34 24.84 -0.92
N VAL A 152 -6.01 24.81 -0.99
CA VAL A 152 -5.18 26.00 -0.74
C VAL A 152 -5.49 27.10 -1.75
N LEU A 153 -5.60 26.78 -3.04
CA LEU A 153 -5.92 27.75 -4.09
C LEU A 153 -7.32 28.34 -3.91
N ASN A 154 -8.32 27.51 -3.61
CA ASN A 154 -9.67 28.00 -3.34
C ASN A 154 -9.74 28.90 -2.10
N LEU A 155 -8.98 28.60 -1.05
CA LEU A 155 -8.88 29.46 0.14
C LEU A 155 -8.09 30.74 -0.13
N LEU A 156 -7.11 30.75 -1.03
CA LEU A 156 -6.44 31.98 -1.47
C LEU A 156 -7.31 32.83 -2.42
N ARG A 157 -8.33 32.24 -3.05
CA ARG A 157 -9.26 32.92 -3.95
C ARG A 157 -10.33 33.73 -3.21
N VAL A 158 -10.71 33.30 -2.01
CA VAL A 158 -11.78 33.92 -1.20
C VAL A 158 -11.17 34.94 -0.24
N GLU A 159 -11.54 36.22 -0.34
CA GLU A 159 -10.87 37.30 0.38
C GLU A 159 -11.02 37.24 1.91
N GLU A 160 -12.13 36.70 2.43
CA GLU A 160 -12.44 36.72 3.87
C GLU A 160 -11.82 35.56 4.66
N ILE A 161 -11.26 34.55 3.98
CA ILE A 161 -10.77 33.32 4.60
C ILE A 161 -9.36 33.06 4.11
N ASN A 162 -8.48 32.58 4.98
CA ASN A 162 -7.15 32.11 4.58
C ASN A 162 -6.96 30.61 4.89
N PRO A 163 -6.01 29.95 4.21
CA PRO A 163 -5.69 28.55 4.49
C PRO A 163 -5.35 28.27 5.97
N GLU A 164 -4.68 29.22 6.62
CA GLU A 164 -4.31 29.15 8.03
C GLU A 164 -5.52 29.02 8.96
N TYR A 165 -6.57 29.80 8.72
CA TYR A 165 -7.82 29.77 9.49
C TYR A 165 -8.50 28.40 9.41
N MET A 166 -8.53 27.80 8.22
CA MET A 166 -9.09 26.46 8.02
C MET A 166 -8.30 25.40 8.80
N LEU A 167 -6.96 25.49 8.82
CA LEU A 167 -6.12 24.57 9.59
C LEU A 167 -6.42 24.65 11.09
N GLU A 168 -6.55 25.87 11.64
CA GLU A 168 -6.84 26.08 13.06
C GLU A 168 -8.22 25.55 13.47
N LYS A 169 -9.20 25.62 12.57
CA LYS A 169 -10.58 25.15 12.79
C LYS A 169 -10.82 23.69 12.39
N SER A 170 -9.81 23.01 11.86
CA SER A 170 -9.93 21.61 11.44
C SER A 170 -10.23 20.67 12.61
N PHE A 171 -11.01 19.62 12.37
CA PHE A 171 -11.27 18.58 13.37
C PHE A 171 -9.97 17.87 13.78
N TYR A 172 -9.01 17.77 12.86
CA TYR A 172 -7.67 17.24 13.15
C TYR A 172 -6.96 18.06 14.23
N GLN A 173 -6.91 19.39 14.09
CA GLN A 173 -6.31 20.27 15.08
C GLN A 173 -7.07 20.23 16.42
N PHE A 174 -8.40 20.15 16.38
CA PHE A 174 -9.23 20.00 17.58
C PHE A 174 -8.90 18.70 18.36
N GLN A 175 -8.79 17.56 17.67
CA GLN A 175 -8.46 16.28 18.29
C GLN A 175 -7.06 16.29 18.92
N HIS A 176 -6.07 16.87 18.24
CA HIS A 176 -4.71 17.02 18.77
C HIS A 176 -4.67 17.88 20.04
N TYR A 177 -5.37 19.01 20.06
CA TYR A 177 -5.45 19.84 21.27
C TYR A 177 -6.15 19.13 22.43
N ARG A 178 -7.22 18.37 22.16
CA ARG A 178 -7.92 17.57 23.18
C ARG A 178 -7.09 16.41 23.72
N ALA A 179 -6.14 15.88 22.93
CA ALA A 179 -5.26 14.79 23.36
C ALA A 179 -4.09 15.24 24.26
N ILE A 180 -3.72 16.54 24.25
CA ILE A 180 -2.57 17.08 25.01
C ILE A 180 -2.57 16.68 26.48
N PRO A 181 -3.66 16.82 27.27
CA PRO A 181 -3.66 16.46 28.68
C PRO A 181 -3.29 14.99 28.91
N GLY A 182 -3.76 14.08 28.06
CA GLY A 182 -3.45 12.65 28.14
C GLY A 182 -1.98 12.36 27.84
N VAL A 183 -1.37 13.07 26.90
CA VAL A 183 0.08 12.96 26.61
C VAL A 183 0.90 13.47 27.79
N VAL A 184 0.50 14.58 28.43
CA VAL A 184 1.16 15.09 29.65
C VAL A 184 1.09 14.07 30.78
N GLU A 185 -0.09 13.50 31.03
CA GLU A 185 -0.25 12.45 32.05
C GLU A 185 0.62 11.22 31.73
N LYS A 186 0.70 10.82 30.46
CA LYS A 186 1.57 9.72 30.01
C LYS A 186 3.05 10.02 30.27
N VAL A 187 3.52 11.23 29.97
CA VAL A 187 4.90 11.64 30.26
C VAL A 187 5.17 11.54 31.76
N ASN A 188 4.29 12.07 32.61
CA ASN A 188 4.46 12.03 34.06
C ASN A 188 4.51 10.58 34.58
N LYS A 189 3.63 9.69 34.09
CA LYS A 189 3.63 8.27 34.45
C LYS A 189 4.91 7.56 34.01
N LEU A 190 5.41 7.84 32.81
CA LEU A 190 6.65 7.25 32.30
C LEU A 190 7.87 7.77 33.09
N GLU A 191 7.91 9.05 33.45
CA GLU A 191 8.95 9.62 34.31
C GLU A 191 8.94 8.99 35.71
N GLU A 192 7.76 8.76 36.28
CA GLU A 192 7.62 8.04 37.55
C GLU A 192 8.12 6.59 37.43
N GLN A 193 7.78 5.88 36.34
CA GLN A 193 8.29 4.53 36.08
C GLN A 193 9.81 4.50 35.87
N TYR A 194 10.36 5.52 35.19
CA TYR A 194 11.81 5.65 34.98
C TYR A 194 12.54 5.83 36.31
N ASN A 195 12.02 6.69 37.19
CA ASN A 195 12.61 6.98 38.49
C ASN A 195 12.46 5.81 39.48
N LYS A 196 11.42 4.97 39.32
CA LYS A 196 11.23 3.75 40.13
C LYS A 196 12.26 2.64 39.83
N ILE A 197 12.91 2.68 38.66
CA ILE A 197 13.90 1.66 38.28
C ILE A 197 15.28 2.07 38.81
N GLU A 198 15.67 1.46 39.93
CA GLU A 198 17.01 1.56 40.50
C GLU A 198 17.89 0.42 39.98
N ILE A 199 19.07 0.78 39.45
CA ILE A 199 20.03 -0.17 38.88
C ILE A 199 21.29 -0.15 39.75
N PRO A 200 21.70 -1.28 40.35
CA PRO A 200 22.98 -1.37 41.06
C PRO A 200 24.14 -1.05 40.10
N ASN A 201 25.05 -0.17 40.51
CA ASN A 201 26.21 0.26 39.71
C ASN A 201 25.82 0.74 38.29
N GLU A 202 24.77 1.57 38.20
CA GLU A 202 24.15 2.01 36.95
C GLU A 202 25.16 2.47 35.89
N GLU A 203 26.18 3.24 36.26
CA GLU A 203 27.19 3.74 35.30
C GLU A 203 27.93 2.62 34.57
N SER A 204 28.35 1.57 35.29
CA SER A 204 29.07 0.43 34.71
C SER A 204 28.15 -0.41 33.82
N VAL A 205 26.92 -0.64 34.24
CA VAL A 205 25.91 -1.38 33.47
C VAL A 205 25.58 -0.65 32.18
N VAL A 206 25.40 0.67 32.24
CA VAL A 206 25.10 1.50 31.07
C VAL A 206 26.27 1.48 30.07
N ILE A 207 27.52 1.45 30.54
CA ILE A 207 28.69 1.29 29.66
C ILE A 207 28.63 -0.06 28.94
N TYR A 208 28.39 -1.15 29.67
CA TYR A 208 28.26 -2.48 29.09
C TYR A 208 27.11 -2.59 28.07
N TYR A 209 25.95 -1.99 28.41
CA TYR A 209 24.80 -1.90 27.50
C TYR A 209 25.14 -1.15 26.21
N LYS A 210 25.86 -0.01 26.31
CA LYS A 210 26.32 0.75 25.14
C LYS A 210 27.29 -0.06 24.28
N ILE A 211 28.17 -0.87 24.88
CA ILE A 211 29.09 -1.75 24.14
C ILE A 211 28.29 -2.77 23.31
N ARG A 212 27.32 -3.48 23.92
CA ARG A 212 26.46 -4.44 23.19
C ARG A 212 25.64 -3.79 22.09
N GLN A 213 25.09 -2.59 22.33
CA GLN A 213 24.39 -1.80 21.32
C GLN A 213 25.31 -1.42 20.13
N GLN A 214 26.56 -1.02 20.39
CA GLN A 214 27.52 -0.72 19.32
C GLN A 214 27.92 -1.98 18.54
N LEU A 215 28.12 -3.12 19.21
CA LEU A 215 28.38 -4.40 18.53
C LEU A 215 27.22 -4.79 17.61
N ALA A 216 25.97 -4.68 18.08
CA ALA A 216 24.79 -4.95 17.25
C ALA A 216 24.71 -4.01 16.03
N LYS A 217 25.07 -2.74 16.19
CA LYS A 217 25.12 -1.78 15.08
C LYS A 217 26.22 -2.14 14.07
N LEU A 218 27.44 -2.43 14.54
CA LEU A 218 28.56 -2.81 13.68
C LEU A 218 28.31 -4.14 12.96
N GLY A 219 27.58 -5.08 13.59
CA GLY A 219 27.15 -6.32 12.94
C GLY A 219 26.25 -6.05 11.72
N LYS A 220 25.30 -5.11 11.84
CA LYS A 220 24.48 -4.65 10.70
C LYS A 220 25.31 -3.96 9.61
N GLU A 221 26.36 -3.23 9.98
CA GLU A 221 27.28 -2.65 8.99
C GLU A 221 28.03 -3.74 8.21
N ILE A 222 28.46 -4.84 8.85
CA ILE A 222 29.07 -5.99 8.14
C ILE A 222 28.11 -6.62 7.15
N GLU A 223 26.88 -6.86 7.59
CA GLU A 223 25.77 -7.34 6.77
C GLU A 223 25.65 -6.51 5.47
N GLU A 224 25.62 -5.18 5.55
CA GLU A 224 25.57 -4.30 4.35
C GLU A 224 26.71 -4.53 3.34
N TYR A 225 27.92 -4.90 3.79
CA TYR A 225 29.01 -5.26 2.88
C TYR A 225 28.79 -6.64 2.26
N VAL A 226 28.41 -7.63 3.05
CA VAL A 226 28.17 -9.01 2.60
C VAL A 226 27.09 -9.05 1.53
N HIS A 227 26.03 -8.24 1.67
CA HIS A 227 24.87 -8.27 0.77
C HIS A 227 25.11 -7.55 -0.57
N LYS A 228 26.27 -6.90 -0.77
CA LYS A 228 26.56 -6.25 -2.06
C LYS A 228 26.60 -7.33 -3.16
N PRO A 229 25.90 -7.15 -4.29
CA PRO A 229 25.82 -8.17 -5.35
C PRO A 229 27.20 -8.65 -5.83
N LYS A 230 28.19 -7.76 -5.87
CA LYS A 230 29.58 -8.09 -6.23
C LYS A 230 30.18 -9.23 -5.38
N TYR A 231 29.81 -9.33 -4.10
CA TYR A 231 30.44 -10.25 -3.15
C TYR A 231 29.58 -11.48 -2.85
N CYS A 232 28.25 -11.34 -2.75
CA CYS A 232 27.38 -12.47 -2.43
C CYS A 232 27.04 -13.36 -3.64
N LEU A 233 26.88 -12.80 -4.85
CA LEU A 233 26.44 -13.56 -6.04
C LEU A 233 27.27 -14.83 -6.33
N PRO A 234 28.62 -14.83 -6.22
CA PRO A 234 29.42 -16.03 -6.44
C PRO A 234 29.06 -17.20 -5.51
N PHE A 235 28.50 -16.88 -4.33
CA PHE A 235 28.13 -17.85 -3.31
C PHE A 235 26.66 -18.27 -3.40
N LEU A 236 25.79 -17.60 -4.18
CA LEU A 236 24.37 -17.97 -4.33
C LEU A 236 24.17 -19.21 -5.22
N GLN A 237 24.85 -20.30 -4.88
CA GLN A 237 24.77 -21.57 -5.56
C GLN A 237 23.56 -22.36 -5.07
N PRO A 238 22.87 -23.11 -5.94
CA PRO A 238 21.79 -24.01 -5.52
C PRO A 238 22.24 -24.97 -4.40
N GLY A 239 21.41 -25.07 -3.37
CA GLY A 239 21.66 -25.86 -2.17
C GLY A 239 22.37 -25.11 -1.05
N ARG A 240 22.86 -23.88 -1.25
CA ARG A 240 23.52 -23.13 -0.16
C ARG A 240 22.51 -22.69 0.90
N LEU A 241 22.89 -22.82 2.18
CA LEU A 241 22.12 -22.29 3.30
C LEU A 241 22.28 -20.78 3.44
N VAL A 242 21.15 -20.08 3.52
CA VAL A 242 21.08 -18.63 3.71
C VAL A 242 20.04 -18.30 4.78
N LYS A 243 20.24 -17.23 5.53
CA LYS A 243 19.27 -16.74 6.50
C LYS A 243 18.55 -15.53 5.94
N VAL A 244 17.21 -15.56 5.91
CA VAL A 244 16.40 -14.48 5.32
C VAL A 244 15.64 -13.74 6.42
N LYS A 245 15.76 -12.41 6.43
CA LYS A 245 15.06 -11.54 7.36
C LYS A 245 14.52 -10.32 6.62
N ASN A 246 13.22 -10.07 6.78
CA ASN A 246 12.53 -8.92 6.20
C ASN A 246 11.94 -8.06 7.32
N GLU A 247 12.53 -6.89 7.57
CA GLU A 247 12.14 -6.01 8.69
C GLU A 247 12.10 -6.78 10.03
N ASP A 248 10.89 -7.00 10.56
CA ASP A 248 10.62 -7.72 11.81
C ASP A 248 10.40 -9.23 11.61
N ASP A 249 10.10 -9.66 10.38
CA ASP A 249 9.82 -11.06 10.03
C ASP A 249 11.13 -11.82 9.72
N ASP A 250 11.60 -12.63 10.68
CA ASP A 250 12.76 -13.53 10.51
C ASP A 250 12.28 -14.91 10.00
N PHE A 251 12.61 -15.26 8.77
CA PHE A 251 12.30 -16.55 8.15
C PHE A 251 13.26 -17.65 8.56
N GLY A 252 14.32 -17.31 9.29
CA GLY A 252 15.35 -18.24 9.68
C GLY A 252 16.14 -18.75 8.48
N TRP A 253 16.57 -20.01 8.57
CA TRP A 253 17.41 -20.65 7.57
C TRP A 253 16.59 -21.22 6.41
N GLY A 254 16.95 -20.83 5.19
CA GLY A 254 16.44 -21.35 3.94
C GLY A 254 17.56 -21.85 3.03
N VAL A 255 17.17 -22.40 1.89
CA VAL A 255 18.10 -22.95 0.89
C VAL A 255 17.95 -22.21 -0.44
N VAL A 256 19.06 -21.75 -1.01
CA VAL A 256 19.08 -21.13 -2.34
C VAL A 256 18.66 -22.17 -3.38
N VAL A 257 17.66 -21.83 -4.19
CA VAL A 257 17.20 -22.63 -5.34
C VAL A 257 17.81 -22.08 -6.61
N ASN A 258 17.68 -20.77 -6.82
CA ASN A 258 18.17 -20.08 -7.99
C ASN A 258 18.38 -18.58 -7.69
N PHE A 259 19.01 -17.85 -8.59
CA PHE A 259 18.98 -16.39 -8.57
C PHE A 259 18.89 -15.85 -9.99
N SER A 260 18.24 -14.70 -10.15
CA SER A 260 18.10 -14.01 -11.44
C SER A 260 18.42 -12.53 -11.30
N LYS A 261 19.04 -11.99 -12.34
CA LYS A 261 19.19 -10.55 -12.52
C LYS A 261 17.94 -10.07 -13.25
N LYS A 262 17.12 -9.27 -12.59
CA LYS A 262 15.99 -8.59 -13.22
C LYS A 262 16.41 -7.19 -13.61
N SER A 263 16.18 -6.83 -14.87
CA SER A 263 16.23 -5.44 -15.29
C SER A 263 15.19 -4.68 -14.47
N ASN A 264 15.60 -3.56 -13.88
CA ASN A 264 14.68 -2.68 -13.20
C ASN A 264 13.90 -1.88 -14.26
N VAL A 265 13.04 -2.58 -15.01
CA VAL A 265 12.18 -1.99 -16.04
C VAL A 265 10.95 -1.43 -15.33
N LYS A 266 11.15 -0.35 -14.58
CA LYS A 266 10.05 0.57 -14.30
C LYS A 266 10.08 1.61 -15.41
N PRO A 267 9.01 1.78 -16.20
CA PRO A 267 8.99 2.61 -17.41
C PRO A 267 9.32 4.09 -17.17
N ASN A 268 9.32 4.55 -15.90
CA ASN A 268 9.32 5.98 -15.55
C ASN A 268 10.67 6.52 -15.05
N SER A 269 11.62 5.65 -14.74
CA SER A 269 12.97 6.00 -14.28
C SER A 269 14.01 5.56 -15.31
N GLY A 270 15.08 6.35 -15.52
CA GLY A 270 16.23 5.91 -16.31
C GLY A 270 16.80 4.58 -15.80
N GLU A 271 17.77 3.99 -16.52
CA GLU A 271 18.39 2.70 -16.14
C GLU A 271 18.90 2.75 -14.69
N LEU A 272 18.08 2.27 -13.76
CA LEU A 272 18.43 2.07 -12.35
C LEU A 272 19.31 0.82 -12.24
N ASP A 273 20.04 0.73 -11.14
CA ASP A 273 20.82 -0.47 -10.83
C ASP A 273 19.93 -1.72 -10.92
N PRO A 274 20.42 -2.80 -11.54
CA PRO A 274 19.64 -4.01 -11.75
C PRO A 274 19.27 -4.65 -10.41
N LEU A 275 18.03 -5.11 -10.30
CA LEU A 275 17.55 -5.82 -9.12
C LEU A 275 18.00 -7.28 -9.18
N TYR A 276 18.63 -7.75 -8.11
CA TYR A 276 18.98 -9.16 -7.96
C TYR A 276 17.95 -9.84 -7.07
N VAL A 277 17.29 -10.85 -7.65
CA VAL A 277 16.25 -11.63 -6.99
C VAL A 277 16.78 -13.04 -6.78
N VAL A 278 16.72 -13.51 -5.54
CA VAL A 278 17.18 -14.84 -5.12
C VAL A 278 15.94 -15.66 -4.80
N GLU A 279 15.77 -16.79 -5.46
CA GLU A 279 14.71 -17.75 -5.15
C GLU A 279 15.21 -18.63 -4.00
N VAL A 280 14.61 -18.45 -2.82
CA VAL A 280 15.00 -19.17 -1.61
C VAL A 280 13.84 -20.04 -1.13
N LEU A 281 14.13 -21.31 -0.85
CA LEU A 281 13.18 -22.22 -0.21
C LEU A 281 13.14 -21.93 1.30
N LEU A 282 12.05 -21.33 1.77
CA LEU A 282 11.83 -20.87 3.14
C LEU A 282 10.69 -21.61 3.82
N HIS A 283 10.72 -21.67 5.15
CA HIS A 283 9.65 -22.25 5.96
C HIS A 283 8.58 -21.19 6.26
N CYS A 284 7.50 -21.21 5.50
CA CYS A 284 6.46 -20.19 5.51
C CYS A 284 5.19 -20.66 6.23
N SER A 285 4.39 -19.69 6.69
CA SER A 285 3.06 -19.94 7.25
C SER A 285 2.10 -20.50 6.20
N LYS A 286 1.05 -21.21 6.64
CA LYS A 286 0.05 -21.74 5.70
C LYS A 286 -0.78 -20.67 4.98
N GLU A 287 -0.86 -19.47 5.55
CA GLU A 287 -1.57 -18.32 4.97
C GLU A 287 -0.82 -17.75 3.76
N SER A 288 0.52 -17.82 3.77
CA SER A 288 1.39 -17.41 2.66
C SER A 288 1.10 -18.17 1.35
N LEU A 289 0.48 -19.36 1.46
CA LEU A 289 0.11 -20.20 0.30
C LEU A 289 -1.16 -19.72 -0.41
N LYS A 290 -2.00 -18.90 0.25
CA LYS A 290 -3.29 -18.46 -0.31
C LYS A 290 -3.17 -17.26 -1.26
N ASN A 291 -2.05 -16.53 -1.23
CA ASN A 291 -1.82 -15.35 -2.06
C ASN A 291 -0.66 -15.59 -3.03
N SER A 292 -0.89 -15.28 -4.31
CA SER A 292 0.11 -15.39 -5.38
C SER A 292 1.19 -14.29 -5.33
N ALA A 293 1.03 -13.29 -4.47
CA ALA A 293 1.92 -12.13 -4.36
C ALA A 293 3.13 -12.44 -3.47
N THR A 294 4.34 -12.18 -3.96
CA THR A 294 5.63 -12.36 -3.25
C THR A 294 5.67 -11.66 -1.89
N GLU A 295 5.03 -10.50 -1.76
CA GLU A 295 4.99 -9.69 -0.54
C GLU A 295 4.14 -10.29 0.59
N ALA A 296 3.31 -11.29 0.28
CA ALA A 296 2.44 -11.95 1.24
C ALA A 296 3.12 -13.09 2.01
N ALA A 297 4.37 -13.45 1.67
CA ALA A 297 5.09 -14.51 2.35
C ALA A 297 5.45 -14.10 3.79
N LYS A 298 5.12 -14.95 4.76
CA LYS A 298 5.44 -14.77 6.18
C LYS A 298 6.09 -16.00 6.79
N PRO A 299 6.98 -15.84 7.79
CA PRO A 299 7.60 -16.95 8.48
C PRO A 299 6.55 -17.79 9.25
N ALA A 300 6.80 -19.09 9.35
CA ALA A 300 5.97 -19.95 10.19
C ALA A 300 6.15 -19.60 11.68
N LYS A 301 5.05 -19.48 12.42
CA LYS A 301 5.12 -19.26 13.88
C LYS A 301 5.72 -20.50 14.58
N PRO A 302 6.35 -20.37 15.75
CA PRO A 302 7.01 -21.48 16.45
C PRO A 302 6.10 -22.70 16.70
N ASP A 303 4.81 -22.47 16.94
CA ASP A 303 3.81 -23.51 17.21
C ASP A 303 3.04 -23.98 15.96
N GLU A 304 3.36 -23.42 14.79
CA GLU A 304 2.67 -23.68 13.53
C GLU A 304 3.44 -24.68 12.68
N LYS A 305 2.74 -25.70 12.18
CA LYS A 305 3.29 -26.62 11.18
C LYS A 305 3.27 -25.91 9.81
N GLY A 306 4.26 -25.06 9.57
CA GLY A 306 4.46 -24.36 8.28
C GLY A 306 4.87 -25.29 7.14
N GLU A 307 4.98 -24.73 5.94
CA GLU A 307 5.36 -25.44 4.71
C GLU A 307 6.56 -24.78 4.04
N MET A 308 7.41 -25.59 3.39
CA MET A 308 8.53 -25.06 2.61
C MET A 308 8.03 -24.48 1.28
N GLN A 309 8.32 -23.21 0.99
CA GLN A 309 7.90 -22.52 -0.23
C GLN A 309 9.09 -21.82 -0.89
N VAL A 310 9.12 -21.81 -2.23
CA VAL A 310 10.13 -21.05 -2.98
C VAL A 310 9.64 -19.61 -3.07
N VAL A 311 10.33 -18.71 -2.38
CA VAL A 311 9.99 -17.29 -2.31
C VAL A 311 11.10 -16.49 -3.01
N PRO A 312 10.77 -15.66 -4.01
CA PRO A 312 11.74 -14.73 -4.59
C PRO A 312 11.98 -13.56 -3.65
N VAL A 313 13.19 -13.44 -3.11
CA VAL A 313 13.59 -12.38 -2.18
C VAL A 313 14.69 -11.49 -2.78
N LEU A 314 14.71 -10.22 -2.40
CA LEU A 314 15.80 -9.31 -2.79
C LEU A 314 17.07 -9.66 -2.01
N VAL A 315 18.24 -9.49 -2.65
CA VAL A 315 19.54 -9.85 -2.05
C VAL A 315 19.79 -9.18 -0.69
N HIS A 316 19.32 -7.95 -0.47
CA HIS A 316 19.54 -7.24 0.80
C HIS A 316 18.76 -7.83 1.99
N LEU A 317 17.80 -8.73 1.75
CA LEU A 317 17.05 -9.44 2.79
C LEU A 317 17.81 -10.68 3.31
N LEU A 318 18.95 -11.04 2.70
CA LEU A 318 19.79 -12.14 3.13
C LEU A 318 20.66 -11.69 4.31
N SER A 319 20.25 -11.95 5.54
CA SER A 319 21.02 -11.61 6.75
C SER A 319 22.30 -12.43 6.96
N ALA A 320 22.39 -13.66 6.44
CA ALA A 320 23.58 -14.49 6.58
C ALA A 320 23.73 -15.50 5.43
N ILE A 321 24.97 -15.83 5.09
CA ILE A 321 25.31 -16.85 4.08
C ILE A 321 26.22 -17.89 4.73
N SER A 322 25.82 -19.16 4.68
CA SER A 322 26.57 -20.26 5.27
C SER A 322 27.56 -20.90 4.30
N SER A 323 28.61 -21.52 4.84
CA SER A 323 29.51 -22.41 4.11
C SER A 323 28.84 -23.74 3.71
N VAL A 324 27.76 -24.13 4.40
CA VAL A 324 27.05 -25.41 4.19
C VAL A 324 26.24 -25.38 2.90
N ARG A 325 26.34 -26.49 2.14
CA ARG A 325 25.48 -26.78 0.99
C ARG A 325 24.76 -28.11 1.19
N LEU A 326 23.46 -28.09 0.96
CA LEU A 326 22.59 -29.24 1.04
C LEU A 326 22.24 -29.77 -0.35
N TYR A 327 21.96 -31.06 -0.41
CA TYR A 327 21.35 -31.66 -1.57
C TYR A 327 19.92 -31.15 -1.72
N ILE A 328 19.57 -30.66 -2.90
CA ILE A 328 18.21 -30.26 -3.25
C ILE A 328 17.65 -31.23 -4.31
N PRO A 329 16.40 -31.71 -4.15
CA PRO A 329 15.72 -32.44 -5.21
C PRO A 329 15.61 -31.60 -6.48
N LYS A 330 15.71 -32.25 -7.65
CA LYS A 330 15.59 -31.56 -8.96
C LYS A 330 14.19 -30.99 -9.21
N ASP A 331 13.15 -31.62 -8.65
CA ASP A 331 11.77 -31.15 -8.76
C ASP A 331 11.25 -30.73 -7.37
N LEU A 332 11.02 -29.43 -7.20
CA LEU A 332 10.50 -28.82 -5.98
C LEU A 332 8.99 -28.54 -6.05
N ARG A 333 8.28 -28.94 -7.11
CA ARG A 333 6.81 -28.79 -7.16
C ARG A 333 6.12 -29.66 -6.10
N PRO A 334 6.50 -30.94 -5.89
CA PRO A 334 5.89 -31.76 -4.85
C PRO A 334 6.21 -31.26 -3.45
N ILE A 335 5.19 -31.26 -2.58
CA ILE A 335 5.30 -30.83 -1.17
C ILE A 335 6.30 -31.73 -0.42
N ASP A 336 6.28 -33.04 -0.66
CA ASP A 336 7.16 -34.00 0.02
C ASP A 336 8.64 -33.73 -0.25
N ASN A 337 8.98 -33.34 -1.49
CA ASN A 337 10.34 -32.97 -1.89
C ASN A 337 10.79 -31.67 -1.23
N ARG A 338 9.88 -30.70 -1.07
CA ARG A 338 10.19 -29.46 -0.34
C ARG A 338 10.37 -29.74 1.16
N GLN A 339 9.54 -30.61 1.72
CA GLN A 339 9.59 -30.97 3.15
C GLN A 339 10.81 -31.83 3.51
N SER A 340 11.37 -32.60 2.57
CA SER A 340 12.63 -33.31 2.82
C SER A 340 13.78 -32.35 3.05
N VAL A 341 13.80 -31.19 2.36
CA VAL A 341 14.82 -30.16 2.56
C VAL A 341 14.72 -29.57 3.96
N LEU A 342 13.52 -29.34 4.50
CA LEU A 342 13.35 -28.89 5.89
C LEU A 342 13.99 -29.85 6.89
N LYS A 343 13.83 -31.17 6.68
CA LYS A 343 14.49 -32.18 7.55
C LYS A 343 16.00 -32.07 7.46
N SER A 344 16.56 -31.85 6.27
CA SER A 344 18.00 -31.62 6.10
C SER A 344 18.49 -30.35 6.78
N ILE A 345 17.73 -29.25 6.72
CA ILE A 345 18.05 -28.01 7.47
C ILE A 345 18.10 -28.29 8.98
N GLN A 346 17.09 -28.99 9.51
CA GLN A 346 17.03 -29.36 10.92
C GLN A 346 18.18 -30.28 11.34
N GLU A 347 18.62 -31.18 10.46
CA GLU A 347 19.76 -32.06 10.71
C GLU A 347 21.07 -31.27 10.80
N VAL A 348 21.26 -30.27 9.95
CA VAL A 348 22.40 -29.34 10.06
C VAL A 348 22.36 -28.58 11.39
N GLN A 349 21.21 -28.04 11.76
CA GLN A 349 21.05 -27.33 13.05
C GLN A 349 21.34 -28.24 14.24
N LYS A 350 20.97 -29.53 14.19
CA LYS A 350 21.32 -30.51 15.22
C LYS A 350 22.81 -30.82 15.26
N ARG A 351 23.47 -30.84 14.11
CA ARG A 351 24.92 -31.11 13.99
C ARG A 351 25.77 -29.92 14.45
N PHE A 352 25.25 -28.70 14.34
CA PHE A 352 25.90 -27.47 14.74
C PHE A 352 25.05 -26.71 15.79
N PRO A 353 24.99 -27.21 17.04
CA PRO A 353 24.16 -26.62 18.09
C PRO A 353 24.58 -25.19 18.47
N ASP A 354 25.88 -24.85 18.31
CA ASP A 354 26.42 -23.51 18.60
C ASP A 354 26.16 -22.49 17.48
N GLY A 355 25.61 -22.95 16.34
CA GLY A 355 25.32 -22.11 15.18
C GLY A 355 25.87 -22.69 13.88
N VAL A 356 25.11 -22.53 12.79
CA VAL A 356 25.52 -22.98 11.45
C VAL A 356 26.73 -22.14 11.00
N PRO A 357 27.81 -22.75 10.47
CA PRO A 357 29.01 -22.02 10.10
C PRO A 357 28.75 -21.03 8.96
N LEU A 358 29.17 -19.78 9.17
CA LEU A 358 29.04 -18.68 8.22
C LEU A 358 30.25 -18.61 7.29
N LEU A 359 30.07 -17.97 6.12
CA LEU A 359 31.20 -17.57 5.29
C LEU A 359 31.88 -16.33 5.88
N ASP A 360 33.20 -16.37 6.01
CA ASP A 360 33.95 -15.20 6.43
C ASP A 360 33.98 -14.12 5.33
N PRO A 361 33.64 -12.86 5.63
CA PRO A 361 33.66 -11.78 4.63
C PRO A 361 35.02 -11.53 3.96
N ILE A 362 36.14 -11.79 4.65
CA ILE A 362 37.49 -11.55 4.13
C ILE A 362 38.09 -12.83 3.56
N ASP A 363 38.12 -13.90 4.36
CA ASP A 363 38.85 -15.12 4.03
C ASP A 363 38.12 -15.97 2.99
N ASP A 364 36.79 -16.12 3.13
CA ASP A 364 35.99 -16.90 2.20
C ASP A 364 35.47 -16.04 1.04
N MET A 365 34.86 -14.89 1.33
CA MET A 365 34.22 -14.03 0.33
C MET A 365 35.20 -13.10 -0.40
N GLY A 366 36.43 -12.94 0.10
CA GLY A 366 37.47 -12.16 -0.55
C GLY A 366 37.21 -10.64 -0.58
N ILE A 367 36.47 -10.10 0.38
CA ILE A 367 36.15 -8.66 0.42
C ILE A 367 37.39 -7.87 0.87
N LYS A 368 38.01 -7.15 -0.08
CA LYS A 368 39.22 -6.34 0.16
C LYS A 368 38.94 -4.87 0.55
N ASP A 369 37.71 -4.53 0.89
CA ASP A 369 37.31 -3.15 1.24
C ASP A 369 37.95 -2.71 2.56
N GLN A 370 38.63 -1.55 2.56
CA GLN A 370 39.27 -1.02 3.77
C GLN A 370 38.25 -0.59 4.84
N GLY A 371 37.04 -0.20 4.44
CA GLY A 371 35.94 0.12 5.34
C GLY A 371 35.53 -1.09 6.17
N LEU A 372 35.32 -2.25 5.53
CA LEU A 372 34.98 -3.49 6.22
C LEU A 372 36.06 -3.92 7.22
N LYS A 373 37.34 -3.82 6.84
CA LYS A 373 38.46 -4.12 7.76
C LYS A 373 38.44 -3.24 9.01
N LYS A 374 38.13 -1.94 8.86
CA LYS A 374 37.98 -1.03 10.00
C LYS A 374 36.77 -1.39 10.87
N VAL A 375 35.68 -1.86 10.28
CA VAL A 375 34.50 -2.32 11.02
C VAL A 375 34.84 -3.57 11.84
N ILE A 376 35.49 -4.58 11.23
CA ILE A 376 35.93 -5.80 11.93
C ILE A 376 36.89 -5.48 13.08
N GLN A 377 37.90 -4.63 12.86
CA GLN A 377 38.81 -4.18 13.92
C GLN A 377 38.08 -3.48 15.08
N LYS A 378 37.03 -2.71 14.78
CA LYS A 378 36.19 -2.10 15.83
C LYS A 378 35.40 -3.15 16.59
N ILE A 379 34.84 -4.15 15.90
CA ILE A 379 34.12 -5.25 16.54
C ILE A 379 35.05 -5.99 17.50
N GLU A 380 36.23 -6.42 17.04
CA GLU A 380 37.24 -7.07 17.87
C GLU A 380 37.61 -6.22 19.11
N ALA A 381 37.79 -4.91 18.93
CA ALA A 381 38.07 -4.00 20.04
C ALA A 381 36.89 -3.88 21.02
N PHE A 382 35.65 -3.83 20.53
CA PHE A 382 34.47 -3.78 21.39
C PHE A 382 34.16 -5.12 22.06
N GLU A 383 34.42 -6.25 21.39
CA GLU A 383 34.35 -7.60 21.97
C GLU A 383 35.38 -7.75 23.09
N HIS A 384 36.63 -7.37 22.85
CA HIS A 384 37.65 -7.36 23.89
C HIS A 384 37.22 -6.51 25.10
N ARG A 385 36.67 -5.32 24.86
CA ARG A 385 36.11 -4.45 25.92
C ARG A 385 34.90 -5.05 26.61
N MET A 386 34.09 -5.85 25.91
CA MET A 386 32.93 -6.54 26.46
C MET A 386 33.40 -7.67 27.40
N TYR A 387 34.29 -8.54 26.94
CA TYR A 387 34.84 -9.64 27.74
C TYR A 387 35.67 -9.16 28.92
N SER A 388 36.39 -8.03 28.77
CA SER A 388 37.16 -7.44 29.87
C SER A 388 36.29 -6.68 30.88
N HIS A 389 35.00 -6.47 30.60
CA HIS A 389 34.12 -5.72 31.49
C HIS A 389 33.71 -6.60 32.69
N PRO A 390 33.76 -6.11 33.94
CA PRO A 390 33.45 -6.91 35.13
C PRO A 390 32.07 -7.58 35.10
N LEU A 391 31.08 -6.89 34.52
CA LEU A 391 29.71 -7.37 34.38
C LEU A 391 29.57 -8.61 33.47
N HIS A 392 30.51 -8.88 32.56
CA HIS A 392 30.37 -9.97 31.57
C HIS A 392 30.34 -11.35 32.21
N ASN A 393 31.11 -11.54 33.28
CA ASN A 393 31.21 -12.82 34.01
C ASN A 393 30.36 -12.83 35.29
N ASP A 394 29.58 -11.78 35.54
CA ASP A 394 28.73 -11.68 36.72
C ASP A 394 27.44 -12.49 36.54
N SER A 395 27.11 -13.33 37.51
CA SER A 395 25.85 -14.09 37.58
C SER A 395 24.59 -13.21 37.53
N SER A 396 24.68 -11.94 37.92
CA SER A 396 23.57 -10.97 37.91
C SER A 396 23.41 -10.22 36.58
N LEU A 397 24.32 -10.45 35.61
CA LEU A 397 24.37 -9.77 34.31
C LEU A 397 23.01 -9.66 33.64
N GLU A 398 22.33 -10.79 33.46
CA GLU A 398 21.09 -10.85 32.68
C GLU A 398 19.96 -10.05 33.33
N THR A 399 19.86 -10.08 34.66
CA THR A 399 18.86 -9.32 35.41
C THR A 399 19.12 -7.83 35.34
N VAL A 400 20.36 -7.42 35.58
CA VAL A 400 20.77 -6.01 35.60
C VAL A 400 20.75 -5.41 34.19
N TYR A 401 21.11 -6.19 33.18
CA TYR A 401 21.02 -5.82 31.77
C TYR A 401 19.56 -5.59 31.35
N LYS A 402 18.64 -6.49 31.72
CA LYS A 402 17.19 -6.32 31.44
C LYS A 402 16.60 -5.08 32.10
N LEU A 403 17.04 -4.74 33.32
CA LEU A 403 16.63 -3.49 33.97
C LEU A 403 17.14 -2.27 33.21
N CYS A 404 18.41 -2.29 32.77
CA CYS A 404 18.99 -1.22 31.96
C CYS A 404 18.29 -1.08 30.60
N GLU A 405 17.98 -2.18 29.93
CA GLU A 405 17.24 -2.20 28.67
C GLU A 405 15.83 -1.60 28.85
N ARG A 406 15.10 -2.03 29.88
CA ARG A 406 13.79 -1.47 30.21
C ARG A 406 13.86 0.02 30.54
N LYS A 407 14.85 0.46 31.33
CA LYS A 407 15.05 1.88 31.68
C LYS A 407 15.40 2.70 30.44
N ALA A 408 16.24 2.18 29.55
CA ALA A 408 16.57 2.80 28.27
C ALA A 408 15.35 2.91 27.34
N GLN A 409 14.51 1.87 27.28
CA GLN A 409 13.26 1.89 26.50
C GLN A 409 12.30 2.97 27.01
N ILE A 410 12.08 3.04 28.33
CA ILE A 410 11.24 4.10 28.93
C ILE A 410 11.81 5.49 28.63
N ALA A 411 13.14 5.67 28.67
CA ALA A 411 13.76 6.95 28.29
C ALA A 411 13.56 7.30 26.81
N VAL A 412 13.52 6.31 25.91
CA VAL A 412 13.13 6.52 24.51
C VAL A 412 11.66 6.95 24.45
N ASP A 413 10.77 6.25 25.14
CA ASP A 413 9.33 6.53 25.16
C ASP A 413 9.02 7.92 25.73
N ILE A 414 9.70 8.35 26.80
CA ILE A 414 9.62 9.71 27.37
C ILE A 414 10.06 10.73 26.32
N ARG A 415 11.19 10.51 25.64
CA ARG A 415 11.68 11.43 24.60
C ARG A 415 10.72 11.51 23.42
N THR A 416 10.07 10.40 23.06
CA THR A 416 9.06 10.35 22.00
C THR A 416 7.79 11.08 22.43
N ALA A 417 7.26 10.81 23.63
CA ALA A 417 6.07 11.47 24.16
C ALA A 417 6.28 12.99 24.38
N LYS A 418 7.48 13.41 24.83
CA LYS A 418 7.85 14.84 24.91
C LYS A 418 7.94 15.49 23.53
N ARG A 419 8.43 14.77 22.51
CA ARG A 419 8.41 15.25 21.12
C ARG A 419 6.98 15.37 20.59
N GLU A 420 6.12 14.40 20.84
CA GLU A 420 4.69 14.47 20.52
C GLU A 420 4.02 15.67 21.19
N LEU A 421 4.27 15.89 22.48
CA LEU A 421 3.76 17.05 23.21
C LEU A 421 4.21 18.38 22.60
N LYS A 422 5.49 18.48 22.20
CA LYS A 422 6.01 19.67 21.52
C LYS A 422 5.32 19.90 20.17
N LYS A 423 5.10 18.83 19.41
CA LYS A 423 4.37 18.88 18.12
C LYS A 423 2.90 19.25 18.31
N ALA A 424 2.24 18.72 19.34
CA ALA A 424 0.81 18.98 19.60
C ALA A 424 0.52 20.44 19.97
N ARG A 425 1.51 21.19 20.48
CA ARG A 425 1.41 22.63 20.74
C ARG A 425 1.52 23.50 19.49
N THR A 426 2.03 22.95 18.39
CA THR A 426 2.15 23.64 17.11
C THR A 426 0.99 23.27 16.20
N VAL A 427 0.59 24.16 15.31
CA VAL A 427 -0.34 23.82 14.22
C VAL A 427 0.38 22.88 13.26
N LEU A 428 0.07 21.58 13.34
CA LEU A 428 0.89 20.49 12.78
C LEU A 428 1.10 20.58 11.27
N GLN A 429 0.13 21.16 10.55
CA GLN A 429 0.13 21.25 9.09
C GLN A 429 0.57 22.63 8.56
N MET A 430 0.97 23.54 9.45
CA MET A 430 1.37 24.90 9.05
C MET A 430 2.66 24.91 8.23
N ASP A 431 3.62 24.06 8.58
CA ASP A 431 4.88 23.98 7.84
C ASP A 431 4.68 23.34 6.46
N GLU A 432 3.82 22.34 6.35
CA GLU A 432 3.42 21.78 5.05
C GLU A 432 2.71 22.83 4.18
N LEU A 433 1.79 23.62 4.75
CA LEU A 433 1.14 24.73 4.05
C LEU A 433 2.14 25.73 3.48
N LYS A 434 3.16 26.12 4.26
CA LYS A 434 4.22 27.02 3.79
C LYS A 434 5.00 26.42 2.62
N CYS A 435 5.32 25.12 2.69
CA CYS A 435 6.01 24.42 1.63
C CYS A 435 5.14 24.36 0.35
N ARG A 436 3.85 24.05 0.47
CA ARG A 436 2.89 24.08 -0.64
C ARG A 436 2.73 25.48 -1.25
N LYS A 437 2.59 26.53 -0.42
CA LYS A 437 2.57 27.93 -0.88
C LYS A 437 3.84 28.29 -1.66
N ARG A 438 5.01 27.80 -1.22
CA ARG A 438 6.27 27.97 -1.96
C ARG A 438 6.22 27.31 -3.35
N VAL A 439 5.66 26.10 -3.47
CA VAL A 439 5.47 25.45 -4.78
C VAL A 439 4.56 26.28 -5.67
N LEU A 440 3.39 26.70 -5.16
CA LEU A 440 2.42 27.52 -5.90
C LEU A 440 3.06 28.82 -6.43
N ARG A 441 3.88 29.48 -5.61
CA ARG A 441 4.61 30.69 -6.01
C ARG A 441 5.65 30.44 -7.09
N ARG A 442 6.42 29.35 -6.99
CA ARG A 442 7.46 29.00 -7.96
C ARG A 442 6.92 28.57 -9.31
N LEU A 443 5.75 27.93 -9.32
CA LEU A 443 5.07 27.48 -10.53
C LEU A 443 4.12 28.54 -11.13
N GLY A 444 3.97 29.69 -10.46
CA GLY A 444 3.16 30.83 -10.94
C GLY A 444 1.65 30.67 -10.76
N PHE A 445 1.20 29.82 -9.83
CA PHE A 445 -0.23 29.68 -9.49
C PHE A 445 -0.72 30.79 -8.53
N ALA A 446 0.18 31.35 -7.73
CA ALA A 446 -0.10 32.47 -6.84
C ALA A 446 1.13 33.36 -6.70
N THR A 447 0.94 34.62 -6.34
CA THR A 447 2.02 35.57 -6.10
C THR A 447 2.66 35.39 -4.71
N SER A 448 3.79 36.07 -4.47
CA SER A 448 4.44 36.11 -3.16
C SER A 448 3.57 36.70 -2.05
N SER A 449 2.58 37.52 -2.41
CA SER A 449 1.61 38.14 -1.50
C SER A 449 0.35 37.30 -1.32
N ASP A 450 0.39 36.01 -1.69
CA ASP A 450 -0.73 35.06 -1.59
C ASP A 450 -1.97 35.44 -2.43
N VAL A 451 -1.78 36.27 -3.46
CA VAL A 451 -2.84 36.58 -4.44
C VAL A 451 -2.85 35.53 -5.54
N ILE A 452 -4.02 34.95 -5.81
CA ILE A 452 -4.20 33.93 -6.85
C ILE A 452 -4.02 34.50 -8.26
N GLU A 453 -3.23 33.80 -9.08
CA GLU A 453 -2.99 34.14 -10.48
C GLU A 453 -3.98 33.44 -11.42
N MET A 454 -3.98 33.80 -12.71
CA MET A 454 -4.81 33.13 -13.72
C MET A 454 -4.61 31.62 -13.72
N LYS A 455 -3.36 31.16 -13.63
CA LYS A 455 -3.03 29.73 -13.52
C LYS A 455 -3.63 29.07 -12.28
N GLY A 456 -3.63 29.79 -11.15
CA GLY A 456 -4.29 29.37 -9.91
C GLY A 456 -5.80 29.20 -10.07
N ARG A 457 -6.46 30.16 -10.74
CA ARG A 457 -7.92 30.12 -10.99
C ARG A 457 -8.32 28.91 -11.83
N VAL A 458 -7.52 28.55 -12.82
CA VAL A 458 -7.74 27.38 -13.68
C VAL A 458 -7.63 26.08 -12.87
N ALA A 459 -6.61 25.98 -12.02
CA ALA A 459 -6.46 24.84 -11.13
C ALA A 459 -7.58 24.69 -10.09
N CYS A 460 -8.25 25.78 -9.70
CA CYS A 460 -9.42 25.71 -8.81
C CYS A 460 -10.58 24.90 -9.41
N GLU A 461 -10.71 24.88 -10.74
CA GLU A 461 -11.78 24.16 -11.45
C GLU A 461 -11.52 22.65 -11.52
N ILE A 462 -10.29 22.20 -11.25
CA ILE A 462 -9.87 20.80 -11.30
C ILE A 462 -9.85 20.24 -9.88
N SER A 463 -10.71 19.26 -9.60
CA SER A 463 -10.87 18.65 -8.28
C SER A 463 -10.75 17.12 -8.28
N SER A 464 -10.95 16.48 -9.44
CA SER A 464 -11.01 15.01 -9.55
C SER A 464 -9.66 14.33 -9.81
N ALA A 465 -8.60 15.12 -10.00
CA ALA A 465 -7.26 14.69 -10.40
C ALA A 465 -6.19 15.72 -9.95
N ASP A 466 -4.92 15.49 -10.29
CA ASP A 466 -3.82 16.40 -9.99
C ASP A 466 -3.96 17.75 -10.71
N GLU A 467 -4.42 18.73 -9.96
CA GLU A 467 -4.74 20.08 -10.40
C GLU A 467 -3.50 20.87 -10.87
N LEU A 468 -2.33 20.60 -10.29
CA LEU A 468 -1.10 21.31 -10.67
C LEU A 468 -0.60 20.79 -12.01
N LEU A 469 -0.49 19.47 -12.16
CA LEU A 469 0.03 18.86 -13.37
C LEU A 469 -0.87 19.13 -14.57
N LEU A 470 -2.18 18.98 -14.44
CA LEU A 470 -3.11 19.24 -15.52
C LEU A 470 -3.07 20.70 -15.98
N THR A 471 -3.01 21.64 -15.04
CA THR A 471 -2.90 23.06 -15.37
C THR A 471 -1.54 23.39 -16.01
N GLU A 472 -0.43 22.83 -15.52
CA GLU A 472 0.88 22.98 -16.18
C GLU A 472 0.87 22.45 -17.62
N MET A 473 0.26 21.28 -17.84
CA MET A 473 0.14 20.69 -19.19
C MET A 473 -0.70 21.57 -20.12
N MET A 474 -1.79 22.16 -19.63
CA MET A 474 -2.60 23.12 -20.41
C MET A 474 -1.79 24.36 -20.79
N PHE A 475 -1.08 24.98 -19.83
CA PHE A 475 -0.30 26.20 -20.08
C PHE A 475 0.97 25.96 -20.91
N ASN A 476 1.54 24.75 -20.87
CA ASN A 476 2.63 24.33 -21.77
C ASN A 476 2.14 24.01 -23.19
N GLY A 477 0.82 24.04 -23.43
CA GLY A 477 0.22 23.78 -24.74
C GLY A 477 0.20 22.30 -25.14
N LEU A 478 0.42 21.36 -24.20
CA LEU A 478 0.48 19.93 -24.51
C LEU A 478 -0.80 19.44 -25.20
N PHE A 479 -1.96 19.90 -24.72
CA PHE A 479 -3.26 19.50 -25.27
C PHE A 479 -3.59 20.16 -26.62
N ASN A 480 -2.84 21.16 -27.08
CA ASN A 480 -3.15 21.88 -28.31
C ASN A 480 -2.97 20.99 -29.55
N ASP A 481 -1.92 20.18 -29.57
CA ASP A 481 -1.56 19.32 -30.71
C ASP A 481 -2.24 17.94 -30.68
N LEU A 482 -2.92 17.59 -29.58
CA LEU A 482 -3.57 16.29 -29.43
C LEU A 482 -4.95 16.25 -30.10
N SER A 483 -5.34 15.09 -30.60
CA SER A 483 -6.74 14.81 -30.95
C SER A 483 -7.61 14.72 -29.69
N ALA A 484 -8.94 14.82 -29.83
CA ALA A 484 -9.86 14.65 -28.71
C ALA A 484 -9.72 13.26 -28.05
N GLU A 485 -9.50 12.20 -28.85
CA GLU A 485 -9.28 10.83 -28.39
C GLU A 485 -7.96 10.70 -27.64
N GLN A 486 -6.88 11.30 -28.16
CA GLN A 486 -5.57 11.29 -27.50
C GLN A 486 -5.59 12.04 -26.18
N ALA A 487 -6.23 13.21 -26.14
CA ALA A 487 -6.40 13.99 -24.91
C ALA A 487 -7.20 13.20 -23.86
N THR A 488 -8.31 12.58 -24.27
CA THR A 488 -9.15 11.75 -23.40
C THR A 488 -8.40 10.53 -22.88
N ALA A 489 -7.62 9.86 -23.74
CA ALA A 489 -6.78 8.73 -23.35
C ALA A 489 -5.69 9.13 -22.36
N LEU A 490 -5.03 10.27 -22.56
CA LEU A 490 -4.00 10.77 -21.63
C LEU A 490 -4.58 11.10 -20.26
N LEU A 491 -5.77 11.70 -20.22
CA LEU A 491 -6.45 12.03 -18.96
C LEU A 491 -6.87 10.78 -18.17
N SER A 492 -6.99 9.61 -18.81
CA SER A 492 -7.27 8.35 -18.11
C SER A 492 -6.21 7.99 -17.06
N CYS A 493 -4.95 8.40 -17.28
CA CYS A 493 -3.84 8.18 -16.36
C CYS A 493 -4.05 8.83 -14.99
N PHE A 494 -4.87 9.87 -14.92
CA PHE A 494 -5.11 10.64 -13.70
C PHE A 494 -6.24 10.07 -12.83
N VAL A 495 -7.17 9.35 -13.45
CA VAL A 495 -8.38 8.85 -12.78
C VAL A 495 -8.34 7.34 -12.50
N PHE A 496 -7.51 6.60 -13.25
CA PHE A 496 -7.32 5.17 -13.04
C PHE A 496 -6.37 4.90 -11.87
N GLN A 497 -6.85 4.21 -10.84
CA GLN A 497 -6.12 3.98 -9.59
C GLN A 497 -5.94 2.49 -9.25
N GLU A 498 -6.55 1.57 -10.00
CA GLU A 498 -6.50 0.13 -9.69
C GLU A 498 -5.21 -0.52 -10.20
N ASN A 499 -4.70 -1.53 -9.48
CA ASN A 499 -3.51 -2.29 -9.88
C ASN A 499 -3.90 -3.20 -11.05
N SER A 500 -3.19 -3.09 -12.17
CA SER A 500 -3.25 -4.04 -13.28
C SER A 500 -1.90 -4.72 -13.40
N SER A 501 -1.93 -6.02 -13.70
CA SER A 501 -0.73 -6.84 -13.78
C SER A 501 0.01 -6.68 -15.11
N GLU A 502 -0.67 -6.18 -16.14
CA GLU A 502 -0.13 -6.01 -17.48
C GLU A 502 -0.02 -4.53 -17.85
N MET A 503 1.16 -4.12 -18.33
CA MET A 503 1.28 -2.87 -19.05
C MET A 503 0.99 -3.13 -20.53
N PRO A 504 -0.03 -2.49 -21.13
CA PRO A 504 -0.26 -2.62 -22.54
C PRO A 504 0.91 -2.01 -23.32
N LYS A 505 1.24 -2.60 -24.46
CA LYS A 505 2.18 -1.99 -25.41
C LYS A 505 1.48 -0.80 -26.05
N LEU A 506 1.67 0.38 -25.44
CA LEU A 506 1.14 1.64 -25.96
C LEU A 506 1.56 1.83 -27.41
N THR A 507 0.62 2.27 -28.23
CA THR A 507 0.91 2.71 -29.60
C THR A 507 1.87 3.91 -29.58
N GLU A 508 2.69 4.07 -30.62
CA GLU A 508 3.65 5.20 -30.72
C GLU A 508 2.95 6.56 -30.58
N GLN A 509 1.69 6.64 -31.03
CA GLN A 509 0.84 7.84 -30.95
C GLN A 509 0.49 8.24 -29.51
N LEU A 510 0.40 7.29 -28.57
CA LEU A 510 0.07 7.55 -27.16
C LEU A 510 1.32 7.61 -26.27
N ALA A 511 2.41 6.94 -26.68
CA ALA A 511 3.67 6.98 -25.97
C ALA A 511 4.28 8.41 -25.92
N GLY A 512 4.14 9.18 -27.01
CA GLY A 512 4.61 10.58 -27.06
C GLY A 512 3.97 11.49 -26.01
N PRO A 513 2.62 11.63 -26.00
CA PRO A 513 1.92 12.43 -24.99
C PRO A 513 2.17 11.95 -23.55
N LEU A 514 2.25 10.64 -23.33
CA LEU A 514 2.59 10.09 -22.01
C LEU A 514 3.97 10.55 -21.55
N ARG A 515 4.97 10.50 -22.42
CA ARG A 515 6.34 10.94 -22.10
C ARG A 515 6.39 12.43 -21.74
N GLN A 516 5.69 13.28 -22.49
CA GLN A 516 5.60 14.72 -22.20
C GLN A 516 4.91 15.00 -20.86
N MET A 517 3.83 14.27 -20.54
CA MET A 517 3.17 14.34 -19.23
C MET A 517 4.13 13.96 -18.11
N GLN A 518 4.90 12.88 -18.26
CA GLN A 518 5.87 12.42 -17.27
C GLN A 518 7.01 13.43 -17.06
N GLU A 519 7.48 14.09 -18.11
CA GLU A 519 8.47 15.17 -18.02
C GLU A 519 7.92 16.37 -17.24
N CYS A 520 6.65 16.75 -17.47
CA CYS A 520 5.98 17.78 -16.67
C CYS A 520 5.84 17.36 -15.20
N ALA A 521 5.44 16.12 -14.94
CA ALA A 521 5.33 15.57 -13.59
C ALA A 521 6.68 15.57 -12.84
N LYS A 522 7.77 15.16 -13.52
CA LYS A 522 9.14 15.23 -12.98
C LYS A 522 9.53 16.64 -12.56
N ARG A 523 9.18 17.64 -13.39
CA ARG A 523 9.44 19.05 -13.06
C ARG A 523 8.71 19.49 -11.78
N ILE A 524 7.45 19.11 -11.62
CA ILE A 524 6.65 19.43 -10.42
C ILE A 524 7.22 18.72 -9.18
N ALA A 525 7.56 17.43 -9.30
CA ALA A 525 8.17 16.66 -8.21
C ALA A 525 9.49 17.31 -7.75
N LYS A 526 10.36 17.70 -8.69
CA LYS A 526 11.61 18.40 -8.39
C LYS A 526 11.37 19.74 -7.68
N VAL A 527 10.45 20.57 -8.18
CA VAL A 527 10.13 21.86 -7.53
C VAL A 527 9.55 21.66 -6.13
N SER A 528 8.75 20.60 -5.94
CA SER A 528 8.17 20.21 -4.65
C SER A 528 9.24 19.76 -3.66
N ALA A 529 10.20 18.94 -4.10
CA ALA A 529 11.35 18.52 -3.29
C ALA A 529 12.24 19.72 -2.90
N GLU A 530 12.53 20.62 -3.84
CA GLU A 530 13.27 21.87 -3.57
C GLU A 530 12.51 22.80 -2.61
N ALA A 531 11.18 22.70 -2.55
CA ALA A 531 10.34 23.41 -1.60
C ALA A 531 10.27 22.74 -0.21
N LYS A 532 11.01 21.63 0.00
CA LYS A 532 11.06 20.82 1.23
C LYS A 532 9.78 20.02 1.53
N LEU A 533 8.99 19.70 0.51
CA LEU A 533 7.94 18.69 0.65
C LEU A 533 8.56 17.29 0.60
N GLU A 534 8.08 16.40 1.46
CA GLU A 534 8.42 14.98 1.43
C GLU A 534 7.68 14.31 0.27
N ILE A 535 8.25 14.43 -0.93
CA ILE A 535 7.76 13.77 -2.13
C ILE A 535 8.82 12.82 -2.66
N ASP A 536 8.40 11.58 -2.89
CA ASP A 536 9.20 10.63 -3.64
C ASP A 536 8.85 10.75 -5.12
N GLU A 537 9.83 11.13 -5.95
CA GLU A 537 9.63 11.39 -7.38
C GLU A 537 9.09 10.14 -8.10
N GLU A 538 9.57 8.96 -7.71
CA GLU A 538 9.17 7.70 -8.33
C GLU A 538 7.70 7.37 -8.01
N ASN A 539 7.30 7.45 -6.74
CA ASN A 539 5.93 7.23 -6.31
C ASN A 539 4.97 8.24 -6.92
N TYR A 540 5.38 9.52 -7.05
CA TYR A 540 4.56 10.53 -7.70
C TYR A 540 4.33 10.20 -9.18
N LEU A 541 5.37 9.83 -9.92
CA LEU A 541 5.22 9.43 -11.33
C LEU A 541 4.38 8.15 -11.50
N ASN A 542 4.55 7.19 -10.61
CA ASN A 542 3.82 5.92 -10.64
C ASN A 542 2.38 6.06 -10.16
N SER A 543 2.00 7.20 -9.59
CA SER A 543 0.60 7.49 -9.28
C SER A 543 -0.26 7.66 -10.55
N PHE A 544 0.36 8.03 -11.68
CA PHE A 544 -0.29 8.15 -12.97
C PHE A 544 -0.16 6.85 -13.77
N ARG A 545 -1.29 6.16 -13.97
CA ARG A 545 -1.29 4.78 -14.47
C ARG A 545 -1.73 4.70 -15.93
N PRO A 546 -0.84 4.35 -16.87
CA PRO A 546 -1.17 4.33 -18.29
C PRO A 546 -1.93 3.07 -18.74
N ASN A 547 -2.25 2.13 -17.83
CA ASN A 547 -2.77 0.80 -18.18
C ASN A 547 -4.09 0.82 -18.97
N LEU A 548 -4.89 1.88 -18.86
CA LEU A 548 -6.14 2.04 -19.61
C LEU A 548 -6.07 3.03 -20.77
N MET A 549 -4.89 3.58 -21.10
CA MET A 549 -4.79 4.59 -22.18
C MET A 549 -5.27 4.04 -23.53
N ASP A 550 -4.77 2.87 -23.96
CA ASP A 550 -5.18 2.26 -25.23
C ASP A 550 -6.68 1.89 -25.20
N VAL A 551 -7.17 1.37 -24.06
CA VAL A 551 -8.58 1.01 -23.85
C VAL A 551 -9.49 2.22 -24.06
N VAL A 552 -9.14 3.35 -23.43
CA VAL A 552 -9.89 4.61 -23.53
C VAL A 552 -9.78 5.21 -24.93
N TYR A 553 -8.60 5.15 -25.55
CA TYR A 553 -8.41 5.62 -26.92
C TYR A 553 -9.27 4.83 -27.91
N THR A 554 -9.25 3.50 -27.84
CA THR A 554 -10.04 2.62 -28.69
C THR A 554 -11.55 2.80 -28.47
N TRP A 555 -11.97 3.02 -27.22
CA TRP A 555 -13.35 3.40 -26.91
C TRP A 555 -13.73 4.75 -27.50
N ALA A 556 -12.88 5.78 -27.38
CA ALA A 556 -13.17 7.10 -27.95
C ALA A 556 -13.28 7.07 -29.49
N ASN A 557 -12.64 6.10 -30.15
CA ASN A 557 -12.73 5.85 -31.59
C ASN A 557 -13.97 5.03 -32.02
N GLY A 558 -14.90 4.74 -31.11
CA GLY A 558 -16.17 4.07 -31.46
C GLY A 558 -16.19 2.55 -31.31
N ALA A 559 -15.16 1.93 -30.73
CA ALA A 559 -15.16 0.47 -30.51
C ALA A 559 -16.25 0.02 -29.52
N THR A 560 -16.70 -1.23 -29.61
CA THR A 560 -17.73 -1.77 -28.71
C THR A 560 -17.17 -2.07 -27.33
N PHE A 561 -18.02 -2.11 -26.30
CA PHE A 561 -17.57 -2.35 -24.93
C PHE A 561 -16.96 -3.75 -24.78
N ALA A 562 -17.54 -4.72 -25.47
CA ALA A 562 -17.03 -6.10 -25.55
C ALA A 562 -15.63 -6.19 -26.15
N HIS A 563 -15.26 -5.29 -27.07
CA HIS A 563 -13.93 -5.26 -27.67
C HIS A 563 -12.89 -4.76 -26.66
N ILE A 564 -13.15 -3.62 -26.01
CA ILE A 564 -12.20 -3.01 -25.08
C ILE A 564 -11.98 -3.87 -23.82
N CYS A 565 -12.98 -4.65 -23.39
CA CYS A 565 -12.82 -5.59 -22.28
C CYS A 565 -11.84 -6.74 -22.58
N LYS A 566 -11.57 -7.04 -23.86
CA LYS A 566 -10.58 -8.05 -24.26
C LYS A 566 -9.15 -7.51 -24.29
N MET A 567 -8.98 -6.19 -24.21
CA MET A 567 -7.67 -5.54 -24.30
C MET A 567 -6.93 -5.48 -22.96
N THR A 568 -7.60 -5.78 -21.84
CA THR A 568 -7.06 -5.61 -20.48
C THR A 568 -7.57 -6.70 -19.54
N ASP A 569 -6.80 -6.96 -18.49
CA ASP A 569 -7.14 -7.85 -17.37
C ASP A 569 -8.04 -7.17 -16.31
N VAL A 570 -8.28 -5.86 -16.44
CA VAL A 570 -9.10 -5.08 -15.50
C VAL A 570 -10.57 -5.45 -15.60
N PHE A 571 -11.23 -5.61 -14.45
CA PHE A 571 -12.66 -5.91 -14.38
C PHE A 571 -13.53 -4.84 -15.08
N GLU A 572 -14.62 -5.29 -15.69
CA GLU A 572 -15.51 -4.46 -16.51
C GLU A 572 -16.12 -3.28 -15.71
N GLY A 573 -16.52 -3.52 -14.46
CA GLY A 573 -17.05 -2.47 -13.58
C GLY A 573 -15.99 -1.42 -13.20
N SER A 574 -14.72 -1.81 -13.15
CA SER A 574 -13.59 -0.90 -12.90
C SER A 574 -13.29 -0.03 -14.12
N ILE A 575 -13.39 -0.59 -15.34
CA ILE A 575 -13.31 0.18 -16.60
C ILE A 575 -14.41 1.25 -16.63
N ILE A 576 -15.67 0.87 -16.35
CA ILE A 576 -16.79 1.83 -16.31
C ILE A 576 -16.57 2.91 -15.26
N ARG A 577 -16.09 2.55 -14.06
CA ARG A 577 -15.78 3.54 -13.01
C ARG A 577 -14.72 4.54 -13.46
N CYS A 578 -13.67 4.05 -14.14
CA CYS A 578 -12.64 4.90 -14.73
C CYS A 578 -13.24 5.87 -15.75
N MET A 579 -14.06 5.38 -16.68
CA MET A 579 -14.71 6.21 -17.70
C MET A 579 -15.66 7.27 -17.13
N ARG A 580 -16.44 6.92 -16.09
CA ARG A 580 -17.33 7.88 -15.42
C ARG A 580 -16.54 8.98 -14.69
N ARG A 581 -15.43 8.63 -14.03
CA ARG A 581 -14.52 9.62 -13.42
C ARG A 581 -13.80 10.46 -14.47
N LEU A 582 -13.47 9.86 -15.61
CA LEU A 582 -12.84 10.55 -16.74
C LEU A 582 -13.78 11.59 -17.35
N GLU A 583 -15.07 11.30 -17.43
CA GLU A 583 -16.08 12.26 -17.89
C GLU A 583 -16.20 13.46 -16.95
N GLU A 584 -16.22 13.23 -15.65
CA GLU A 584 -16.18 14.29 -14.64
C GLU A 584 -14.90 15.13 -14.75
N LEU A 585 -13.75 14.49 -14.95
CA LEU A 585 -12.49 15.19 -15.17
C LEU A 585 -12.54 16.04 -16.46
N LEU A 586 -13.06 15.51 -17.55
CA LEU A 586 -13.22 16.28 -18.79
C LEU A 586 -14.16 17.49 -18.61
N ARG A 587 -15.24 17.37 -17.83
CA ARG A 587 -16.11 18.51 -17.50
C ARG A 587 -15.34 19.60 -16.77
N GLN A 588 -14.48 19.22 -15.83
CA GLN A 588 -13.60 20.14 -15.12
C GLN A 588 -12.57 20.78 -16.05
N MET A 589 -11.99 20.01 -16.96
CA MET A 589 -11.08 20.51 -17.99
C MET A 589 -11.78 21.49 -18.96
N CYS A 590 -13.06 21.27 -19.31
CA CYS A 590 -13.85 22.24 -20.05
C CYS A 590 -13.99 23.58 -19.30
N GLN A 591 -14.33 23.54 -18.00
CA GLN A 591 -14.42 24.77 -17.19
C GLN A 591 -13.06 25.46 -17.03
N ALA A 592 -12.00 24.70 -16.86
CA ALA A 592 -10.62 25.18 -16.83
C ALA A 592 -10.25 25.89 -18.16
N ALA A 593 -10.60 25.30 -19.31
CA ALA A 593 -10.36 25.89 -20.64
C ALA A 593 -11.17 27.17 -20.85
N LYS A 594 -12.41 27.19 -20.36
CA LYS A 594 -13.26 28.37 -20.36
C LYS A 594 -12.69 29.51 -19.51
N ALA A 595 -12.11 29.18 -18.36
CA ALA A 595 -11.48 30.16 -17.46
C ALA A 595 -10.26 30.87 -18.06
N ILE A 596 -9.51 30.19 -18.95
CA ILE A 596 -8.42 30.83 -19.75
C ILE A 596 -8.90 31.51 -21.03
N GLY A 597 -10.17 31.35 -21.40
CA GLY A 597 -10.73 31.85 -22.66
C GLY A 597 -10.26 31.10 -23.90
N ASN A 598 -9.86 29.83 -23.78
CA ASN A 598 -9.44 28.99 -24.90
C ASN A 598 -10.60 28.10 -25.37
N THR A 599 -11.38 28.62 -26.33
CA THR A 599 -12.53 27.93 -26.91
C THR A 599 -12.16 26.66 -27.66
N GLU A 600 -10.95 26.58 -28.25
CA GLU A 600 -10.50 25.38 -28.96
C GLU A 600 -10.29 24.20 -28.01
N LEU A 601 -9.66 24.44 -26.86
CA LEU A 601 -9.50 23.43 -25.82
C LEU A 601 -10.84 23.07 -25.17
N GLU A 602 -11.72 24.04 -24.94
CA GLU A 602 -13.07 23.80 -24.42
C GLU A 602 -13.83 22.83 -25.34
N ASN A 603 -13.85 23.11 -26.64
CA ASN A 603 -14.49 22.27 -27.65
C ASN A 603 -13.85 20.88 -27.74
N LYS A 604 -12.50 20.80 -27.68
CA LYS A 604 -11.78 19.53 -27.73
C LYS A 604 -12.13 18.61 -26.55
N PHE A 605 -12.17 19.15 -25.33
CA PHE A 605 -12.58 18.39 -24.16
C PHE A 605 -14.06 18.03 -24.20
N ALA A 606 -14.92 18.94 -24.69
CA ALA A 606 -16.35 18.67 -24.85
C ALA A 606 -16.60 17.55 -25.89
N GLU A 607 -15.84 17.52 -26.98
CA GLU A 607 -15.86 16.43 -27.96
C GLU A 607 -15.33 15.12 -27.36
N GLY A 608 -14.31 15.19 -26.50
CA GLY A 608 -13.87 14.04 -25.71
C GLY A 608 -15.01 13.43 -24.89
N ILE A 609 -15.82 14.27 -24.23
CA ILE A 609 -17.00 13.82 -23.46
C ILE A 609 -17.98 13.10 -24.39
N THR A 610 -18.32 13.65 -25.55
CA THR A 610 -19.30 13.03 -26.44
C THR A 610 -18.83 11.68 -26.99
N LYS A 611 -17.53 11.54 -27.31
CA LYS A 611 -16.94 10.27 -27.79
C LYS A 611 -16.95 9.17 -26.74
N ILE A 612 -16.77 9.55 -25.48
CA ILE A 612 -16.64 8.62 -24.36
C ILE A 612 -18.01 8.29 -23.74
N LYS A 613 -18.97 9.22 -23.81
CA LYS A 613 -20.29 9.13 -23.17
C LYS A 613 -21.31 8.40 -24.04
N ARG A 614 -21.23 7.07 -24.08
CA ARG A 614 -22.17 6.22 -24.82
C ARG A 614 -22.38 4.85 -24.17
N ASP A 615 -23.44 4.18 -24.61
CA ASP A 615 -23.78 2.78 -24.32
C ASP A 615 -23.75 2.42 -22.82
N ILE A 616 -23.39 1.17 -22.50
CA ILE A 616 -23.38 0.61 -21.14
C ILE A 616 -22.59 1.44 -20.11
N VAL A 617 -21.57 2.19 -20.54
CA VAL A 617 -20.71 2.96 -19.63
C VAL A 617 -21.52 4.03 -18.87
N PHE A 618 -22.53 4.60 -19.52
CA PHE A 618 -23.38 5.67 -18.97
C PHE A 618 -24.84 5.28 -18.88
N ALA A 619 -25.13 3.97 -18.84
CA ALA A 619 -26.47 3.48 -18.52
C ALA A 619 -26.96 4.12 -17.21
N ALA A 620 -28.22 4.59 -17.24
CA ALA A 620 -28.87 5.21 -16.09
C ALA A 620 -28.95 4.21 -14.93
N SER A 621 -28.86 4.74 -13.71
CA SER A 621 -29.08 3.94 -12.51
C SER A 621 -30.52 3.45 -12.45
N LEU A 622 -30.73 2.21 -12.02
CA LEU A 622 -32.05 1.62 -11.78
C LEU A 622 -32.76 2.19 -10.54
N TYR A 623 -32.06 3.03 -9.75
CA TYR A 623 -32.63 3.74 -8.60
C TYR A 623 -33.28 5.09 -8.95
N LEU A 624 -33.18 5.54 -10.21
CA LEU A 624 -33.68 6.83 -10.68
C LEU A 624 -35.17 6.80 -11.04
#